data_AF-A0A3D5X5V0-F1
#
_entry.id   AF-A0A3D5X5V0-F1
#
_cell.length_a   1.000
_cell.length_b   1.000
_cell.length_c   1.000
_cell.angle_alpha   90.00
_cell.angle_beta   90.00
_cell.angle_gamma   90.00
#
_symmetry.space_group_name_H-M   'P 1'
#
loop_
_entity.id
_entity.type
_entity.pdbx_description
1 polymer ?
#
loop_
_entity_poly.entity_id
_entity_poly.type
_entity_poly.pdbx_seq_one_letter_code
_entity_poly.pdbx_strand_id
1 'polypeptide(L)'
;NGEVNIDIYKQNLSILEKNIKNQPCKQTHYLGDASDVAVKKGFYPVGTEFAHPLHYVDLNADGETGVDIDGVVANNNYQYEFPGTRSKRVKEIRYMYKWKEVGLEDIEEKDDEDDFGTYIGIEGQGWIDNGGGWIIAAYIENRHGQLRPQTTEELAQCLGCHAKVGNTVDAIWSFQRKLPEMEGWAEMNYGHYSSKNPNKTKLHDYQNERAQMGELGYFYHTVIGAELFGVMKAEVRNELMKFAEKSNIDLPFTATAILDDEALKWLPKEEREPRLLARQALMREYSKNMEYMQYCNEDGNYYIKGDIFYPLPETMKANIQGYRKIVLDQSFNLGKDVFGSAEDHVPFTFRSDGTVVDENGAIIPVGNVIYSRPYDEEGEGTTLTGIVEGNAFDINGNPISSYSEEDEISGKIRFSGTLDRYYNPILSGKVIRK
;
A
#
# COMPACT_ATOMS: atom_id res chain seq x y z
N ASN A 1 9.42 -38.51 -8.77
CA ASN A 1 10.28 -39.51 -8.07
C ASN A 1 10.89 -38.95 -6.77
N GLY A 2 10.40 -37.82 -6.23
CA GLY A 2 10.95 -37.23 -5.01
C GLY A 2 12.35 -36.60 -5.17
N GLU A 3 12.85 -36.48 -6.40
CA GLU A 3 14.12 -35.81 -6.69
C GLU A 3 13.90 -34.33 -6.97
N VAL A 4 14.67 -33.48 -6.28
CA VAL A 4 14.60 -32.03 -6.49
C VAL A 4 15.13 -31.69 -7.89
N ASN A 5 14.27 -31.08 -8.71
CA ASN A 5 14.63 -30.59 -10.03
C ASN A 5 14.35 -29.08 -10.12
N ILE A 6 15.43 -28.29 -10.17
CA ILE A 6 15.36 -26.81 -10.17
C ILE A 6 14.67 -26.28 -11.43
N ASP A 7 14.83 -26.93 -12.57
CA ASP A 7 14.22 -26.48 -13.82
C ASP A 7 12.70 -26.71 -13.81
N ILE A 8 12.26 -27.86 -13.29
CA ILE A 8 10.83 -28.13 -13.05
C ILE A 8 10.26 -27.10 -12.06
N TYR A 9 10.98 -26.80 -10.97
CA TYR A 9 10.56 -25.80 -10.00
C TYR A 9 10.39 -24.41 -10.63
N LYS A 10 11.37 -23.94 -11.41
CA LYS A 10 11.30 -22.67 -12.14
C LYS A 10 10.15 -22.63 -13.15
N GLN A 11 9.90 -23.74 -13.85
CA GLN A 11 8.76 -23.84 -14.78
C GLN A 11 7.42 -23.75 -14.04
N ASN A 12 7.29 -24.42 -12.90
CA ASN A 12 6.10 -24.33 -12.05
C ASN A 12 5.88 -22.91 -11.50
N LEU A 13 6.94 -22.22 -11.07
CA LEU A 13 6.86 -20.81 -10.67
C LEU A 13 6.43 -19.90 -11.84
N SER A 14 6.90 -20.16 -13.06
CA SER A 14 6.47 -19.41 -14.25
C SER A 14 4.99 -19.67 -14.59
N ILE A 15 4.52 -20.90 -14.44
CA ILE A 15 3.10 -21.26 -14.61
C ILE A 15 2.25 -20.50 -13.57
N LEU A 16 2.67 -20.51 -12.31
CA LEU A 16 1.99 -19.79 -11.22
C LEU A 16 1.98 -18.27 -11.46
N GLU A 17 3.11 -17.67 -11.81
CA GLU A 17 3.19 -16.23 -12.09
C GLU A 17 2.24 -15.84 -13.22
N LYS A 18 2.21 -16.60 -14.33
CA LYS A 18 1.28 -16.36 -15.43
C LYS A 18 -0.17 -16.51 -14.99
N ASN A 19 -0.48 -17.53 -14.19
CA ASN A 19 -1.81 -17.77 -13.66
C ASN A 19 -2.32 -16.59 -12.82
N ILE A 20 -1.53 -16.14 -11.84
CA ILE A 20 -1.90 -15.05 -10.93
C ILE A 20 -1.96 -13.70 -11.66
N LYS A 21 -1.06 -13.45 -12.62
CA LYS A 21 -1.09 -12.24 -13.45
C LYS A 21 -2.11 -12.31 -14.61
N ASN A 22 -2.96 -13.33 -14.64
CA ASN A 22 -3.96 -13.53 -15.70
C ASN A 22 -3.35 -13.50 -17.13
N GLN A 23 -2.12 -13.97 -17.28
CA GLN A 23 -1.42 -14.06 -18.56
C GLN A 23 -1.76 -15.38 -19.27
N PRO A 24 -1.68 -15.44 -20.61
CA PRO A 24 -1.89 -16.68 -21.35
C PRO A 24 -0.96 -17.81 -20.88
N CYS A 25 -1.56 -18.91 -20.43
CA CYS A 25 -0.86 -20.12 -20.01
C CYS A 25 -1.49 -21.34 -20.70
N LYS A 26 -0.68 -22.20 -21.33
CA LYS A 26 -1.17 -23.41 -22.03
C LYS A 26 -1.28 -24.61 -21.09
N GLN A 27 -0.58 -24.56 -19.97
CA GLN A 27 -0.53 -25.63 -18.98
C GLN A 27 -1.82 -25.62 -18.16
N THR A 28 -2.48 -26.77 -18.11
CA THR A 28 -3.66 -26.99 -17.27
C THR A 28 -3.31 -27.60 -15.91
N HIS A 29 -2.09 -28.11 -15.75
CA HIS A 29 -1.56 -28.73 -14.54
C HIS A 29 -0.09 -28.31 -14.34
N TYR A 30 0.40 -28.43 -13.11
CA TYR A 30 1.81 -28.26 -12.80
C TYR A 30 2.64 -29.46 -13.30
N LEU A 31 3.96 -29.34 -13.24
CA LEU A 31 4.90 -30.30 -13.81
C LEU A 31 5.57 -31.14 -12.72
N GLY A 32 6.08 -32.30 -13.11
CA GLY A 32 6.80 -33.22 -12.23
C GLY A 32 5.85 -33.91 -11.25
N ASP A 33 6.27 -34.03 -9.98
CA ASP A 33 5.48 -34.68 -8.94
C ASP A 33 4.16 -33.95 -8.62
N ALA A 34 3.98 -32.72 -9.12
CA ALA A 34 2.74 -31.95 -9.02
C ALA A 34 1.83 -32.10 -10.27
N SER A 35 2.02 -33.12 -11.12
CA SER A 35 1.26 -33.31 -12.36
C SER A 35 -0.24 -33.45 -12.17
N ASP A 36 -0.68 -33.87 -10.99
CA ASP A 36 -2.10 -34.03 -10.65
C ASP A 36 -2.72 -32.76 -10.07
N VAL A 37 -1.92 -31.70 -9.84
CA VAL A 37 -2.39 -30.41 -9.34
C VAL A 37 -2.81 -29.53 -10.52
N ALA A 38 -4.09 -29.22 -10.61
CA ALA A 38 -4.64 -28.36 -11.65
C ALA A 38 -4.22 -26.89 -11.46
N VAL A 39 -4.01 -26.19 -12.57
CA VAL A 39 -3.82 -24.73 -12.59
C VAL A 39 -5.21 -24.08 -12.55
N LYS A 40 -5.56 -23.48 -11.41
CA LYS A 40 -6.82 -22.77 -11.22
C LYS A 40 -6.64 -21.27 -11.40
N LYS A 41 -7.37 -20.70 -12.36
CA LYS A 41 -7.25 -19.29 -12.75
C LYS A 41 -7.41 -18.37 -11.55
N GLY A 42 -6.39 -17.57 -11.24
CA GLY A 42 -6.42 -16.59 -10.14
C GLY A 42 -6.29 -17.16 -8.72
N PHE A 43 -6.07 -18.47 -8.56
CA PHE A 43 -5.92 -19.11 -7.26
C PHE A 43 -4.54 -19.75 -7.06
N TYR A 44 -4.04 -19.74 -5.83
CA TYR A 44 -2.84 -20.47 -5.45
C TYR A 44 -3.17 -21.95 -5.14
N PRO A 45 -2.25 -22.89 -5.42
CA PRO A 45 -2.41 -24.28 -5.00
C PRO A 45 -2.50 -24.43 -3.48
N VAL A 46 -3.27 -25.41 -3.00
CA VAL A 46 -3.25 -25.82 -1.59
C VAL A 46 -1.83 -26.24 -1.21
N GLY A 47 -1.42 -25.87 0.00
CA GLY A 47 -0.03 -26.04 0.47
C GLY A 47 0.88 -24.85 0.14
N THR A 48 0.39 -23.82 -0.54
CA THR A 48 1.17 -22.59 -0.76
C THR A 48 1.41 -21.87 0.56
N GLU A 49 2.64 -21.43 0.76
CA GLU A 49 3.08 -20.69 1.95
C GLU A 49 3.69 -19.34 1.56
N PHE A 50 3.39 -18.31 2.35
CA PHE A 50 4.05 -17.03 2.28
C PHE A 50 4.61 -16.65 3.65
N ALA A 51 5.89 -16.33 3.70
CA ALA A 51 6.51 -15.68 4.83
C ALA A 51 6.93 -14.26 4.43
N HIS A 52 6.43 -13.27 5.16
CA HIS A 52 6.72 -11.87 4.97
C HIS A 52 7.33 -11.33 6.28
N PRO A 53 8.67 -11.33 6.41
CA PRO A 53 9.33 -10.64 7.50
C PRO A 53 9.31 -9.13 7.23
N LEU A 54 8.71 -8.36 8.12
CA LEU A 54 8.77 -6.90 8.09
C LEU A 54 9.97 -6.45 8.91
N HIS A 55 10.86 -5.72 8.27
CA HIS A 55 12.05 -5.16 8.89
C HIS A 55 11.83 -3.68 9.23
N TYR A 56 12.63 -3.16 10.15
CA TYR A 56 12.80 -1.71 10.26
C TYR A 56 13.47 -1.16 8.97
N VAL A 57 13.18 0.10 8.66
CA VAL A 57 13.88 0.83 7.60
C VAL A 57 15.12 1.45 8.20
N ASP A 58 16.25 1.24 7.54
CA ASP A 58 17.54 1.83 7.91
C ASP A 58 18.22 2.33 6.62
N LEU A 59 18.33 3.64 6.47
CA LEU A 59 18.94 4.29 5.31
C LEU A 59 20.46 4.09 5.24
N ASN A 60 21.07 3.61 6.32
CA ASN A 60 22.49 3.28 6.35
C ASN A 60 22.74 1.78 6.05
N ALA A 61 21.70 0.94 6.10
CA ALA A 61 21.80 -0.50 5.86
C ALA A 61 21.84 -0.85 4.36
N ASP A 62 22.93 -0.49 3.69
CA ASP A 62 23.10 -0.58 2.23
C ASP A 62 24.25 -1.53 1.82
N GLY A 63 24.12 -2.80 2.22
CA GLY A 63 24.96 -3.89 1.74
C GLY A 63 26.42 -3.88 2.22
N GLU A 64 26.77 -3.08 3.22
CA GLU A 64 28.13 -3.03 3.76
C GLU A 64 28.50 -4.34 4.49
N THR A 65 29.80 -4.68 4.50
CA THR A 65 30.33 -5.82 5.26
C THR A 65 31.64 -5.43 5.93
N GLY A 66 31.84 -5.85 7.19
CA GLY A 66 33.01 -5.46 7.95
C GLY A 66 32.82 -5.59 9.46
N VAL A 67 33.83 -5.17 10.21
CA VAL A 67 33.79 -5.13 11.70
C VAL A 67 33.17 -3.84 12.22
N ASP A 68 33.21 -2.77 11.42
CA ASP A 68 32.66 -1.46 11.71
C ASP A 68 31.65 -1.11 10.60
N ILE A 69 30.37 -1.38 10.83
CA ILE A 69 29.25 -1.02 9.92
C ILE A 69 28.18 -0.25 10.71
N ASP A 70 27.53 0.73 10.06
CA ASP A 70 26.71 1.75 10.71
C ASP A 70 25.31 1.24 11.16
N GLY A 71 24.78 0.18 10.53
CA GLY A 71 23.42 -0.34 10.75
C GLY A 71 23.23 -1.43 11.83
N VAL A 72 24.24 -1.73 12.65
CA VAL A 72 24.15 -2.74 13.73
C VAL A 72 24.78 -2.26 15.03
N VAL A 73 24.36 -2.85 16.16
CA VAL A 73 25.04 -2.63 17.44
C VAL A 73 26.50 -3.02 17.29
N ALA A 74 27.40 -2.05 17.46
CA ALA A 74 28.84 -2.23 17.38
C ALA A 74 29.26 -3.43 18.22
N ASN A 75 29.82 -4.43 17.54
CA ASN A 75 30.40 -5.60 18.16
C ASN A 75 31.64 -5.96 17.34
N ASN A 76 32.70 -6.44 17.99
CA ASN A 76 33.98 -6.71 17.33
C ASN A 76 33.96 -7.94 16.39
N ASN A 77 32.80 -8.36 15.91
CA ASN A 77 32.66 -9.48 14.97
C ASN A 77 32.46 -8.96 13.56
N TYR A 78 32.79 -9.80 12.58
CA TYR A 78 32.47 -9.53 11.19
C TYR A 78 30.95 -9.54 10.98
N GLN A 79 30.43 -8.49 10.37
CA GLN A 79 29.01 -8.27 10.12
C GLN A 79 28.74 -7.97 8.64
N TYR A 80 27.46 -7.92 8.30
CA TYR A 80 26.95 -7.59 6.98
C TYR A 80 25.67 -6.74 7.09
N GLU A 81 25.22 -6.15 6.01
CA GLU A 81 23.91 -5.50 5.89
C GLU A 81 23.16 -6.10 4.69
N PHE A 82 21.83 -6.03 4.72
CA PHE A 82 21.06 -6.31 3.51
C PHE A 82 21.26 -5.15 2.52
N PRO A 83 21.12 -5.38 1.20
CA PRO A 83 21.17 -4.28 0.24
C PRO A 83 19.96 -3.33 0.43
N GLY A 84 20.17 -2.05 0.12
CA GLY A 84 19.12 -1.05 0.09
C GLY A 84 18.85 -0.39 1.45
N THR A 85 17.64 -0.59 2.00
CA THR A 85 17.23 0.06 3.26
C THR A 85 16.68 -0.92 4.30
N ARG A 86 16.94 -2.22 4.13
CA ARG A 86 16.39 -3.29 4.97
C ARG A 86 17.26 -3.47 6.21
N SER A 87 16.79 -3.04 7.37
CA SER A 87 17.49 -3.32 8.63
C SER A 87 17.56 -4.82 8.90
N LYS A 88 18.59 -5.28 9.62
CA LYS A 88 18.62 -6.66 10.16
C LYS A 88 17.58 -6.91 11.24
N ARG A 89 17.02 -5.86 11.84
CA ARG A 89 15.99 -5.99 12.88
C ARG A 89 14.62 -6.25 12.26
N VAL A 90 14.08 -7.42 12.56
CA VAL A 90 12.71 -7.82 12.21
C VAL A 90 11.76 -7.25 13.27
N LYS A 91 10.74 -6.52 12.83
CA LYS A 91 9.70 -5.97 13.69
C LYS A 91 8.44 -6.84 13.74
N GLU A 92 8.09 -7.47 12.61
CA GLU A 92 6.98 -8.43 12.51
C GLU A 92 7.35 -9.57 11.55
N ILE A 93 6.71 -10.72 11.74
CA ILE A 93 6.67 -11.79 10.73
C ILE A 93 5.21 -12.08 10.47
N ARG A 94 4.79 -11.98 9.21
CA ARG A 94 3.45 -12.38 8.76
C ARG A 94 3.57 -13.65 7.95
N TYR A 95 2.71 -14.61 8.23
CA TYR A 95 2.72 -15.92 7.63
C TYR A 95 1.32 -16.29 7.13
N MET A 96 1.24 -16.86 5.94
CA MET A 96 0.00 -17.36 5.36
C MET A 96 0.19 -18.75 4.79
N TYR A 97 -0.79 -19.62 4.99
CA TYR A 97 -0.82 -20.99 4.47
C TYR A 97 -2.16 -21.30 3.80
N LYS A 98 -2.14 -21.71 2.53
CA LYS A 98 -3.34 -22.12 1.79
C LYS A 98 -3.74 -23.52 2.23
N TRP A 99 -4.78 -23.62 3.05
CA TRP A 99 -5.15 -24.89 3.69
C TRP A 99 -6.28 -25.64 2.98
N LYS A 100 -7.10 -24.92 2.20
CA LYS A 100 -8.18 -25.51 1.39
C LYS A 100 -8.31 -24.80 0.05
N GLU A 101 -8.91 -25.49 -0.91
CA GLU A 101 -9.37 -24.86 -2.15
C GLU A 101 -10.60 -24.00 -1.86
N VAL A 102 -10.74 -22.91 -2.63
CA VAL A 102 -11.93 -22.05 -2.66
C VAL A 102 -12.25 -21.70 -4.12
N GLY A 103 -13.52 -21.48 -4.41
CA GLY A 103 -14.05 -21.04 -5.71
C GLY A 103 -14.49 -19.57 -5.69
N LEU A 104 -15.08 -19.11 -6.80
CA LEU A 104 -15.67 -17.77 -6.86
C LEU A 104 -16.92 -17.68 -5.98
N GLU A 105 -17.69 -18.77 -5.93
CA GLU A 105 -18.87 -18.94 -5.07
C GLU A 105 -18.58 -18.82 -3.56
N ASP A 106 -17.33 -19.05 -3.14
CA ASP A 106 -16.90 -18.86 -1.75
C ASP A 106 -16.51 -17.40 -1.45
N ILE A 107 -16.24 -16.62 -2.49
CA ILE A 107 -15.80 -15.22 -2.40
C ILE A 107 -16.99 -14.26 -2.53
N GLU A 108 -18.05 -14.62 -3.26
CA GLU A 108 -19.27 -13.82 -3.36
C GLU A 108 -19.80 -13.42 -1.97
N GLU A 109 -20.26 -12.17 -1.84
CA GLU A 109 -21.02 -11.73 -0.66
C GLU A 109 -22.30 -12.54 -0.64
N LYS A 110 -22.47 -13.37 0.38
CA LYS A 110 -23.78 -13.94 0.69
C LYS A 110 -24.51 -12.85 1.46
N ASP A 111 -25.69 -12.44 1.00
CA ASP A 111 -26.62 -11.50 1.65
C ASP A 111 -27.12 -11.99 3.03
N ASP A 112 -26.48 -12.98 3.63
CA ASP A 112 -26.80 -13.44 4.97
C ASP A 112 -26.07 -12.51 5.96
N GLU A 113 -26.77 -11.47 6.43
CA GLU A 113 -26.33 -10.50 7.47
C GLU A 113 -25.71 -11.17 8.71
N ASP A 114 -25.99 -12.45 8.95
CA ASP A 114 -25.48 -13.26 10.07
C ASP A 114 -24.03 -13.78 9.90
N ASP A 115 -23.42 -13.77 8.70
CA ASP A 115 -22.14 -14.47 8.45
C ASP A 115 -20.88 -13.59 8.56
N PHE A 116 -21.03 -12.28 8.81
CA PHE A 116 -19.89 -11.40 9.15
C PHE A 116 -19.15 -11.85 10.42
N GLY A 117 -19.79 -12.71 11.24
CA GLY A 117 -19.28 -13.18 12.53
C GLY A 117 -18.45 -14.49 12.52
N THR A 118 -18.33 -15.22 11.40
CA THR A 118 -17.89 -16.63 11.50
C THR A 118 -16.39 -16.88 11.29
N TYR A 119 -15.61 -15.88 10.86
CA TYR A 119 -14.19 -16.05 10.52
C TYR A 119 -13.24 -15.32 11.46
N ILE A 120 -13.06 -15.82 12.68
CA ILE A 120 -11.94 -15.42 13.54
C ILE A 120 -11.49 -16.64 14.36
N GLY A 121 -10.17 -16.91 14.38
CA GLY A 121 -9.57 -18.07 15.03
C GLY A 121 -9.78 -18.15 16.55
N ILE A 122 -9.33 -19.24 17.16
CA ILE A 122 -9.50 -19.47 18.60
C ILE A 122 -8.43 -18.69 19.37
N GLU A 123 -8.82 -17.89 20.37
CA GLU A 123 -7.91 -17.16 21.24
C GLU A 123 -6.82 -18.08 21.82
N GLY A 124 -5.56 -17.62 21.77
CA GLY A 124 -4.40 -18.36 22.26
C GLY A 124 -3.83 -19.41 21.29
N GLN A 125 -4.45 -19.66 20.13
CA GLN A 125 -3.88 -20.55 19.10
C GLN A 125 -2.83 -19.90 18.21
N GLY A 126 -2.78 -18.56 18.15
CA GLY A 126 -1.79 -17.81 17.38
C GLY A 126 -2.01 -17.79 15.87
N TRP A 127 -3.22 -18.11 15.41
CA TRP A 127 -3.61 -18.05 14.00
C TRP A 127 -5.12 -17.75 13.83
N ILE A 128 -5.48 -17.24 12.66
CA ILE A 128 -6.87 -17.00 12.22
C ILE A 128 -7.10 -17.57 10.82
N ASP A 129 -8.36 -17.84 10.46
CA ASP A 129 -8.76 -18.16 9.08
C ASP A 129 -9.42 -16.92 8.47
N ASN A 130 -9.06 -16.57 7.24
CA ASN A 130 -9.68 -15.45 6.53
C ASN A 130 -10.95 -15.82 5.76
N GLY A 131 -11.39 -17.08 5.83
CA GLY A 131 -12.54 -17.60 5.07
C GLY A 131 -12.22 -17.92 3.62
N GLY A 132 -11.27 -17.19 3.00
CA GLY A 132 -10.72 -17.41 1.66
C GLY A 132 -9.74 -18.58 1.54
N GLY A 133 -9.76 -19.53 2.50
CA GLY A 133 -8.93 -20.73 2.49
C GLY A 133 -7.48 -20.50 2.91
N TRP A 134 -7.19 -19.39 3.60
CA TRP A 134 -5.87 -19.08 4.13
C TRP A 134 -5.88 -19.03 5.66
N ILE A 135 -4.96 -19.79 6.27
CA ILE A 135 -4.58 -19.58 7.66
C ILE A 135 -3.56 -18.46 7.70
N ILE A 136 -3.78 -17.50 8.61
CA ILE A 136 -2.89 -16.37 8.86
C ILE A 136 -2.34 -16.51 10.27
N ALA A 137 -1.02 -16.44 10.40
CA ALA A 137 -0.33 -16.35 11.68
C ALA A 137 0.68 -15.21 11.62
N ALA A 138 0.97 -14.60 12.76
CA ALA A 138 1.94 -13.52 12.79
C ALA A 138 2.63 -13.40 14.15
N TYR A 139 3.79 -12.77 14.11
CA TYR A 139 4.64 -12.51 15.25
C TYR A 139 5.04 -11.03 15.25
N ILE A 140 5.12 -10.42 16.42
CA ILE A 140 5.47 -9.01 16.59
C ILE A 140 6.53 -8.87 17.67
N GLU A 141 7.41 -7.89 17.52
CA GLU A 141 8.39 -7.53 18.54
C GLU A 141 7.69 -7.11 19.86
N ASN A 142 8.19 -7.58 21.00
CA ASN A 142 7.72 -7.19 22.32
C ASN A 142 8.59 -6.07 22.91
N ARG A 143 8.20 -5.53 24.08
CA ARG A 143 8.93 -4.44 24.76
C ARG A 143 10.41 -4.72 25.08
N HIS A 144 10.86 -5.97 25.01
CA HIS A 144 12.25 -6.39 25.23
C HIS A 144 12.98 -6.71 23.91
N GLY A 145 12.36 -6.47 22.75
CA GLY A 145 12.94 -6.71 21.44
C GLY A 145 12.84 -8.17 20.94
N GLN A 146 12.04 -9.01 21.59
CA GLN A 146 11.85 -10.41 21.19
C GLN A 146 10.54 -10.57 20.43
N LEU A 147 10.52 -11.42 19.40
CA LEU A 147 9.26 -11.76 18.71
C LEU A 147 8.37 -12.59 19.63
N ARG A 148 7.10 -12.20 19.74
CA ARG A 148 6.01 -12.96 20.35
C ARG A 148 4.93 -13.25 19.31
N PRO A 149 4.16 -14.34 19.44
CA PRO A 149 2.95 -14.51 18.64
C PRO A 149 2.00 -13.32 18.81
N GLN A 150 1.30 -12.98 17.74
CA GLN A 150 0.20 -12.02 17.82
C GLN A 150 -1.05 -12.66 18.45
N THR A 151 -1.85 -11.87 19.16
CA THR A 151 -3.16 -12.32 19.66
C THR A 151 -4.18 -12.43 18.52
N THR A 152 -5.34 -13.01 18.77
CA THR A 152 -6.40 -13.12 17.77
C THR A 152 -6.91 -11.74 17.32
N GLU A 153 -7.06 -10.80 18.25
CA GLU A 153 -7.46 -9.41 17.99
C GLU A 153 -6.40 -8.66 17.16
N GLU A 154 -5.13 -8.89 17.48
CA GLU A 154 -4.00 -8.36 16.71
C GLU A 154 -3.99 -8.88 15.26
N LEU A 155 -4.37 -10.14 15.07
CA LEU A 155 -4.46 -10.77 13.77
C LEU A 155 -5.69 -10.30 12.97
N ALA A 156 -6.76 -9.84 13.62
CA ALA A 156 -7.95 -9.33 12.94
C ALA A 156 -7.64 -8.14 12.00
N GLN A 157 -6.60 -7.36 12.30
CA GLN A 157 -6.11 -6.32 11.38
C GLN A 157 -5.71 -6.90 10.00
N CYS A 158 -5.21 -8.13 9.96
CA CYS A 158 -4.85 -8.79 8.71
C CYS A 158 -6.08 -9.04 7.84
N LEU A 159 -7.25 -9.33 8.43
CA LEU A 159 -8.50 -9.55 7.69
C LEU A 159 -8.96 -8.33 6.93
N GLY A 160 -8.80 -7.12 7.49
CA GLY A 160 -9.17 -5.88 6.80
C GLY A 160 -8.49 -5.71 5.43
N CYS A 161 -7.39 -6.42 5.18
CA CYS A 161 -6.67 -6.44 3.91
C CYS A 161 -6.68 -7.82 3.21
N HIS A 162 -6.67 -8.91 3.96
CA HIS A 162 -6.59 -10.26 3.40
C HIS A 162 -7.93 -11.01 3.39
N ALA A 163 -9.04 -10.33 3.68
CA ALA A 163 -10.38 -10.84 3.40
C ALA A 163 -10.81 -10.42 1.98
N LYS A 164 -12.07 -10.02 1.81
CA LYS A 164 -12.69 -9.69 0.52
C LYS A 164 -12.44 -8.25 0.08
N VAL A 165 -11.18 -7.81 0.02
CA VAL A 165 -10.85 -6.51 -0.57
C VAL A 165 -10.65 -6.67 -2.08
N GLY A 166 -11.40 -5.91 -2.88
CA GLY A 166 -11.49 -6.05 -4.35
C GLY A 166 -10.19 -5.79 -5.15
N ASN A 167 -9.04 -5.63 -4.49
CA ASN A 167 -7.74 -5.36 -5.11
C ASN A 167 -6.68 -6.44 -4.81
N THR A 168 -7.11 -7.65 -4.45
CA THR A 168 -6.26 -8.83 -4.26
C THR A 168 -6.57 -9.92 -5.28
N VAL A 169 -5.61 -10.82 -5.52
CA VAL A 169 -5.84 -12.09 -6.22
C VAL A 169 -5.65 -13.20 -5.20
N ASP A 170 -6.74 -13.91 -4.90
CA ASP A 170 -6.80 -14.95 -3.86
C ASP A 170 -6.28 -14.46 -2.50
N ALA A 171 -6.74 -13.27 -2.07
CA ALA A 171 -6.35 -12.59 -0.82
C ALA A 171 -4.85 -12.25 -0.70
N ILE A 172 -4.09 -12.20 -1.81
CA ILE A 172 -2.63 -12.01 -1.82
C ILE A 172 -2.20 -10.92 -2.82
N TRP A 173 -1.12 -10.17 -2.49
CA TRP A 173 -0.51 -9.16 -3.38
C TRP A 173 0.81 -9.56 -4.06
N SER A 174 1.45 -10.65 -3.65
CA SER A 174 2.83 -10.98 -4.03
C SER A 174 3.04 -11.08 -5.55
N PHE A 175 2.60 -12.17 -6.18
CA PHE A 175 2.88 -12.41 -7.61
C PHE A 175 2.24 -11.37 -8.53
N GLN A 176 1.07 -10.82 -8.18
CA GLN A 176 0.41 -9.79 -9.00
C GLN A 176 1.23 -8.49 -9.12
N ARG A 177 1.98 -8.11 -8.08
CA ARG A 177 2.87 -6.93 -8.07
C ARG A 177 4.34 -7.25 -8.33
N LYS A 178 4.70 -8.51 -8.52
CA LYS A 178 6.08 -8.94 -8.74
C LYS A 178 6.68 -8.23 -9.95
N LEU A 179 7.85 -7.63 -9.77
CA LEU A 179 8.60 -7.00 -10.86
C LEU A 179 8.95 -8.02 -11.97
N PRO A 180 9.07 -7.59 -13.23
CA PRO A 180 9.44 -8.48 -14.33
C PRO A 180 10.78 -9.16 -14.11
N GLU A 181 10.92 -10.32 -14.76
CA GLU A 181 12.19 -11.04 -14.88
C GLU A 181 12.87 -11.31 -13.52
N MET A 182 14.20 -11.16 -13.48
CA MET A 182 15.03 -11.43 -12.31
C MET A 182 14.85 -10.41 -11.20
N GLU A 183 14.44 -9.18 -11.51
CA GLU A 183 14.23 -8.13 -10.50
C GLU A 183 13.15 -8.55 -9.50
N GLY A 184 12.10 -9.22 -9.96
CA GLY A 184 11.05 -9.75 -9.08
C GLY A 184 11.44 -10.98 -8.26
N TRP A 185 12.60 -11.59 -8.53
CA TRP A 185 13.15 -12.72 -7.78
C TRP A 185 14.38 -12.35 -6.93
N ALA A 186 14.89 -11.13 -7.09
CA ALA A 186 16.04 -10.63 -6.36
C ALA A 186 15.68 -10.34 -4.90
N GLU A 187 16.73 -10.23 -4.06
CA GLU A 187 16.57 -9.65 -2.73
C GLU A 187 16.03 -8.22 -2.84
N MET A 188 15.05 -7.88 -2.01
CA MET A 188 14.44 -6.56 -2.00
C MET A 188 15.48 -5.49 -1.65
N ASN A 189 15.91 -4.73 -2.66
CA ASN A 189 16.89 -3.64 -2.56
C ASN A 189 16.24 -2.25 -2.69
N TYR A 190 14.90 -2.21 -2.69
CA TYR A 190 14.06 -1.02 -2.87
C TYR A 190 14.40 -0.21 -4.12
N GLY A 191 14.58 -0.86 -5.27
CA GLY A 191 14.85 -0.17 -6.52
C GLY A 191 16.30 0.29 -6.64
N HIS A 192 17.25 -0.55 -6.20
CA HIS A 192 18.67 -0.25 -6.13
C HIS A 192 18.98 1.02 -5.36
N TYR A 193 18.44 1.11 -4.13
CA TYR A 193 18.80 2.20 -3.24
C TYR A 193 20.33 2.29 -3.08
N SER A 194 20.82 3.52 -2.93
CA SER A 194 22.21 3.77 -2.56
C SER A 194 22.28 4.84 -1.49
N SER A 195 22.89 4.54 -0.34
CA SER A 195 23.08 5.52 0.74
C SER A 195 23.90 6.74 0.30
N LYS A 196 24.75 6.56 -0.72
CA LYS A 196 25.56 7.63 -1.35
C LYS A 196 24.78 8.50 -2.32
N ASN A 197 23.68 7.99 -2.89
CA ASN A 197 22.87 8.70 -3.88
C ASN A 197 21.37 8.46 -3.61
N PRO A 198 20.85 8.84 -2.43
CA PRO A 198 19.48 8.51 -2.01
C PRO A 198 18.42 9.23 -2.86
N ASN A 199 18.80 10.22 -3.66
CA ASN A 199 17.89 10.88 -4.59
C ASN A 199 17.67 10.09 -5.89
N LYS A 200 18.35 8.96 -6.09
CA LYS A 200 18.25 8.14 -7.30
C LYS A 200 17.76 6.73 -7.02
N THR A 201 16.95 6.21 -7.94
CA THR A 201 16.56 4.79 -8.01
C THR A 201 16.95 4.21 -9.37
N LYS A 202 16.88 2.88 -9.48
CA LYS A 202 16.72 2.13 -10.74
C LYS A 202 15.34 1.46 -10.83
N LEU A 203 14.34 1.99 -10.13
CA LEU A 203 12.98 1.50 -10.19
C LEU A 203 12.23 2.13 -11.36
N HIS A 204 11.89 1.32 -12.36
CA HIS A 204 10.99 1.74 -13.41
C HIS A 204 9.58 1.96 -12.86
N ASP A 205 8.84 2.88 -13.47
CA ASP A 205 7.39 2.86 -13.35
C ASP A 205 6.81 2.01 -14.50
N TYR A 206 5.78 1.23 -14.19
CA TYR A 206 5.17 0.30 -15.13
C TYR A 206 3.82 0.84 -15.57
N GLN A 207 3.43 0.56 -16.80
CA GLN A 207 2.20 1.05 -17.36
C GLN A 207 1.00 0.36 -16.69
N ASN A 208 0.11 1.16 -16.10
CA ASN A 208 -1.25 0.75 -15.82
C ASN A 208 -2.03 0.72 -17.15
N GLU A 209 -2.55 -0.45 -17.53
CA GLU A 209 -3.17 -0.65 -18.85
C GLU A 209 -4.45 0.16 -19.04
N ARG A 210 -5.22 0.38 -17.98
CA ARG A 210 -6.46 1.14 -18.04
C ARG A 210 -6.20 2.64 -18.07
N ALA A 211 -5.34 3.12 -17.17
CA ALA A 211 -5.05 4.54 -17.05
C ALA A 211 -4.12 5.08 -18.17
N GLN A 212 -3.36 4.20 -18.84
CA GLN A 212 -2.30 4.58 -19.79
C GLN A 212 -1.25 5.52 -19.16
N MET A 213 -1.03 5.37 -17.85
CA MET A 213 -0.03 6.09 -17.07
C MET A 213 0.91 5.07 -16.40
N GLY A 214 2.04 5.53 -15.87
CA GLY A 214 2.79 4.73 -14.89
C GLY A 214 1.93 4.46 -13.64
N GLU A 215 2.15 3.37 -12.91
CA GLU A 215 1.41 3.01 -11.70
C GLU A 215 1.56 4.07 -10.61
N LEU A 216 2.80 4.53 -10.36
CA LEU A 216 3.03 5.61 -9.41
C LEU A 216 2.48 6.95 -9.93
N GLY A 217 2.66 7.20 -11.23
CA GLY A 217 2.05 8.36 -11.88
C GLY A 217 0.53 8.38 -11.73
N TYR A 218 -0.13 7.24 -11.92
CA TYR A 218 -1.57 7.09 -11.78
C TYR A 218 -2.00 7.33 -10.34
N PHE A 219 -1.29 6.73 -9.37
CA PHE A 219 -1.53 6.98 -7.95
C PHE A 219 -1.50 8.48 -7.63
N TYR A 220 -0.44 9.20 -7.99
CA TYR A 220 -0.37 10.65 -7.78
C TYR A 220 -1.39 11.48 -8.57
N HIS A 221 -1.95 10.91 -9.65
CA HIS A 221 -2.98 11.59 -10.43
C HIS A 221 -4.37 11.54 -9.77
N THR A 222 -4.64 10.51 -8.98
CA THR A 222 -5.96 10.27 -8.37
C THR A 222 -6.05 10.81 -6.95
N VAL A 223 -4.98 10.74 -6.18
CA VAL A 223 -4.96 11.12 -4.76
C VAL A 223 -4.87 12.64 -4.54
N ILE A 224 -5.39 13.08 -3.39
CA ILE A 224 -5.23 14.46 -2.88
C ILE A 224 -4.01 14.56 -1.93
N GLY A 225 -3.50 13.44 -1.42
CA GLY A 225 -2.29 13.38 -0.59
C GLY A 225 -1.25 12.42 -1.15
N ALA A 226 -0.03 12.46 -0.66
CA ALA A 226 1.03 11.58 -1.14
C ALA A 226 0.95 10.14 -0.60
N GLU A 227 -0.10 9.81 0.17
CA GLU A 227 -0.40 8.47 0.67
C GLU A 227 -1.91 8.27 0.91
N LEU A 228 -2.30 7.05 1.30
CA LEU A 228 -3.71 6.65 1.50
C LEU A 228 -4.40 7.35 2.68
N PHE A 229 -3.64 7.86 3.65
CA PHE A 229 -4.18 8.72 4.72
C PHE A 229 -4.35 10.18 4.27
N GLY A 230 -4.05 10.49 3.01
CA GLY A 230 -4.12 11.85 2.46
C GLY A 230 -2.99 12.78 2.93
N VAL A 231 -1.97 12.27 3.62
CA VAL A 231 -0.83 13.07 4.11
C VAL A 231 0.14 13.42 2.99
N MET A 232 0.61 14.66 3.00
CA MET A 232 1.68 15.16 2.15
C MET A 232 3.03 15.06 2.86
N LYS A 233 3.73 13.93 2.66
CA LYS A 233 5.03 13.68 3.29
C LYS A 233 6.07 14.72 2.88
N ALA A 234 7.03 15.00 3.76
CA ALA A 234 8.00 16.08 3.57
C ALA A 234 8.85 15.91 2.30
N GLU A 235 9.21 14.68 1.96
CA GLU A 235 9.92 14.25 0.74
C GLU A 235 9.17 14.75 -0.50
N VAL A 236 7.91 14.34 -0.60
CA VAL A 236 7.03 14.64 -1.73
C VAL A 236 6.67 16.12 -1.76
N ARG A 237 6.43 16.73 -0.61
CA ARG A 237 6.22 18.17 -0.46
C ARG A 237 7.39 18.95 -1.05
N ASN A 238 8.62 18.63 -0.64
CA ASN A 238 9.81 19.33 -1.07
C ASN A 238 10.00 19.23 -2.59
N GLU A 239 9.70 18.08 -3.18
CA GLU A 239 9.79 17.90 -4.62
C GLU A 239 8.69 18.65 -5.38
N LEU A 240 7.45 18.63 -4.88
CA LEU A 240 6.34 19.39 -5.46
C LEU A 240 6.56 20.91 -5.37
N MET A 241 7.19 21.39 -4.30
CA MET A 241 7.58 22.79 -4.17
C MET A 241 8.56 23.21 -5.28
N LYS A 242 9.63 22.43 -5.51
CA LYS A 242 10.58 22.68 -6.60
C LYS A 242 9.89 22.64 -7.97
N PHE A 243 8.99 21.68 -8.16
CA PHE A 243 8.23 21.55 -9.39
C PHE A 243 7.33 22.77 -9.64
N ALA A 244 6.60 23.25 -8.62
CA ALA A 244 5.76 24.44 -8.73
C ALA A 244 6.57 25.69 -9.10
N GLU A 245 7.73 25.89 -8.48
CA GLU A 245 8.64 27.01 -8.78
C GLU A 245 9.16 26.96 -10.23
N LYS A 246 9.52 25.77 -10.71
CA LYS A 246 10.07 25.58 -12.07
C LYS A 246 9.02 25.69 -13.16
N SER A 247 7.79 25.27 -12.90
CA SER A 247 6.79 25.00 -13.94
C SER A 247 5.91 26.21 -14.26
N ASN A 248 6.05 27.31 -13.50
CA ASN A 248 5.25 28.53 -13.67
C ASN A 248 3.74 28.25 -13.81
N ILE A 249 3.25 27.26 -13.06
CA ILE A 249 1.85 26.85 -13.05
C ILE A 249 1.05 27.95 -12.36
N ASP A 250 -0.02 28.40 -12.99
CA ASP A 250 -0.96 29.34 -12.39
C ASP A 250 -1.82 28.60 -11.36
N LEU A 251 -1.53 28.84 -10.08
CA LEU A 251 -2.26 28.26 -8.97
C LEU A 251 -3.04 29.36 -8.23
N PRO A 252 -4.30 29.11 -7.83
CA PRO A 252 -5.10 30.09 -7.09
C PRO A 252 -4.56 30.38 -5.67
N PHE A 253 -3.64 29.54 -5.18
CA PHE A 253 -2.96 29.66 -3.90
C PHE A 253 -1.47 29.35 -4.06
N THR A 254 -0.63 29.83 -3.14
CA THR A 254 0.79 29.49 -3.16
C THR A 254 1.02 28.00 -2.92
N ALA A 255 2.09 27.43 -3.49
CA ALA A 255 2.44 26.03 -3.29
C ALA A 255 2.60 25.68 -1.79
N THR A 256 3.16 26.58 -0.99
CA THR A 256 3.25 26.41 0.47
C THR A 256 1.86 26.27 1.11
N ALA A 257 0.92 27.16 0.76
CA ALA A 257 -0.41 27.17 1.37
C ALA A 257 -1.24 25.92 1.05
N ILE A 258 -1.00 25.30 -0.11
CA ILE A 258 -1.72 24.09 -0.50
C ILE A 258 -1.00 22.81 -0.05
N LEU A 259 0.30 22.82 0.25
CA LEU A 259 1.06 21.62 0.62
C LEU A 259 1.39 21.51 2.13
N ASP A 260 0.91 22.44 2.95
CA ASP A 260 1.12 22.46 4.40
C ASP A 260 -0.05 21.79 5.15
N ASP A 261 0.10 20.49 5.44
CA ASP A 261 -0.91 19.73 6.18
C ASP A 261 -1.15 20.27 7.61
N GLU A 262 -0.14 20.86 8.25
CA GLU A 262 -0.25 21.42 9.60
C GLU A 262 -1.12 22.67 9.62
N ALA A 263 -1.07 23.49 8.57
CA ALA A 263 -1.97 24.62 8.41
C ALA A 263 -3.38 24.16 8.00
N LEU A 264 -3.48 23.25 7.03
CA LEU A 264 -4.78 22.83 6.47
C LEU A 264 -5.70 22.18 7.50
N LYS A 265 -5.15 21.45 8.48
CA LYS A 265 -5.94 20.78 9.50
C LYS A 265 -6.79 21.71 10.37
N TRP A 266 -6.44 23.01 10.41
CA TRP A 266 -7.16 24.03 11.18
C TRP A 266 -8.09 24.92 10.34
N LEU A 267 -8.25 24.64 9.05
CA LEU A 267 -9.11 25.43 8.18
C LEU A 267 -10.55 24.90 8.13
N PRO A 268 -11.57 25.77 8.10
CA PRO A 268 -12.94 25.35 7.81
C PRO A 268 -13.07 24.90 6.36
N LYS A 269 -14.15 24.18 6.03
CA LYS A 269 -14.39 23.60 4.70
C LYS A 269 -14.23 24.62 3.57
N GLU A 270 -14.82 25.81 3.71
CA GLU A 270 -14.83 26.85 2.68
C GLU A 270 -13.42 27.34 2.32
N GLU A 271 -12.47 27.20 3.24
CA GLU A 271 -11.07 27.55 3.03
C GLU A 271 -10.20 26.34 2.67
N ARG A 272 -10.52 25.17 3.23
CA ARG A 272 -9.75 23.93 3.05
C ARG A 272 -9.99 23.33 1.68
N GLU A 273 -11.24 23.19 1.25
CA GLU A 273 -11.63 22.51 0.01
C GLU A 273 -10.99 23.15 -1.24
N PRO A 274 -11.03 24.49 -1.44
CA PRO A 274 -10.36 25.11 -2.60
C PRO A 274 -8.84 24.88 -2.63
N ARG A 275 -8.18 24.81 -1.47
CA ARG A 275 -6.74 24.53 -1.37
C ARG A 275 -6.42 23.08 -1.70
N LEU A 276 -7.27 22.13 -1.29
CA LEU A 276 -7.12 20.72 -1.65
C LEU A 276 -7.37 20.48 -3.14
N LEU A 277 -8.31 21.20 -3.76
CA LEU A 277 -8.51 21.16 -5.22
C LEU A 277 -7.29 21.72 -5.97
N ALA A 278 -6.72 22.83 -5.49
CA ALA A 278 -5.49 23.39 -6.05
C ALA A 278 -4.27 22.45 -5.87
N ARG A 279 -4.17 21.78 -4.71
CA ARG A 279 -3.19 20.72 -4.46
C ARG A 279 -3.33 19.58 -5.47
N GLN A 280 -4.56 19.09 -5.68
CA GLN A 280 -4.83 18.02 -6.64
C GLN A 280 -4.45 18.45 -8.07
N ALA A 281 -4.71 19.70 -8.46
CA ALA A 281 -4.31 20.23 -9.76
C ALA A 281 -2.77 20.21 -9.93
N LEU A 282 -2.02 20.64 -8.91
CA LEU A 282 -0.55 20.57 -8.92
C LEU A 282 -0.05 19.12 -9.05
N MET A 283 -0.60 18.20 -8.27
CA MET A 283 -0.22 16.77 -8.31
C MET A 283 -0.53 16.11 -9.66
N ARG A 284 -1.68 16.45 -10.26
CA ARG A 284 -2.05 15.98 -11.60
C ARG A 284 -1.10 16.48 -12.68
N GLU A 285 -0.68 17.74 -12.60
CA GLU A 285 0.29 18.30 -13.54
C GLU A 285 1.67 17.65 -13.37
N TYR A 286 2.09 17.41 -12.13
CA TYR A 286 3.32 16.69 -11.79
C TYR A 286 3.33 15.26 -12.35
N SER A 287 2.24 14.51 -12.18
CA SER A 287 2.13 13.14 -12.67
C SER A 287 1.96 13.06 -14.19
N LYS A 288 1.13 13.92 -14.78
CA LYS A 288 0.90 13.98 -16.23
C LYS A 288 2.17 14.25 -17.02
N ASN A 289 3.03 15.13 -16.52
CA ASN A 289 4.31 15.45 -17.14
C ASN A 289 5.43 14.47 -16.78
N MET A 290 5.13 13.40 -16.03
CA MET A 290 6.10 12.42 -15.55
C MET A 290 7.29 13.09 -14.85
N GLU A 291 7.04 14.14 -14.07
CA GLU A 291 8.08 14.87 -13.34
C GLU A 291 8.52 14.12 -12.07
N TYR A 292 7.79 13.09 -11.66
CA TYR A 292 8.22 12.11 -10.65
C TYR A 292 9.33 11.16 -11.14
N MET A 293 9.62 11.18 -12.44
CA MET A 293 10.69 10.39 -13.03
C MET A 293 11.94 11.24 -13.28
N GLN A 294 13.09 10.61 -13.24
CA GLN A 294 14.39 11.16 -13.57
C GLN A 294 15.05 10.35 -14.69
N TYR A 295 15.72 11.04 -15.61
CA TYR A 295 16.48 10.41 -16.68
C TYR A 295 17.86 9.96 -16.18
N CYS A 296 18.27 8.75 -16.54
CA CYS A 296 19.60 8.23 -16.28
C CYS A 296 20.44 8.21 -17.56
N ASN A 297 21.50 9.01 -17.59
CA ASN A 297 22.40 9.09 -18.76
C ASN A 297 23.18 7.80 -19.02
N GLU A 298 23.37 6.94 -18.01
CA GLU A 298 24.20 5.73 -18.12
C GLU A 298 23.56 4.65 -18.99
N ASP A 299 22.24 4.51 -18.93
CA ASP A 299 21.48 3.48 -19.63
C ASP A 299 20.34 4.04 -20.50
N GLY A 300 20.14 5.36 -20.49
CA GLY A 300 19.17 6.05 -21.31
C GLY A 300 17.71 5.83 -20.90
N ASN A 301 17.46 5.39 -19.66
CA ASN A 301 16.12 5.12 -19.15
C ASN A 301 15.61 6.21 -18.19
N TYR A 302 14.30 6.15 -17.92
CA TYR A 302 13.66 6.92 -16.86
C TYR A 302 13.36 6.02 -15.66
N TYR A 303 13.61 6.54 -14.47
CA TYR A 303 13.39 5.88 -13.20
C TYR A 303 12.63 6.79 -12.24
N ILE A 304 11.89 6.22 -11.30
CA ILE A 304 11.25 6.99 -10.23
C ILE A 304 12.34 7.74 -9.44
N LYS A 305 12.10 9.01 -9.09
CA LYS A 305 13.02 9.80 -8.28
C LYS A 305 13.14 9.22 -6.86
N GLY A 306 14.36 9.14 -6.34
CA GLY A 306 14.57 8.74 -4.96
C GLY A 306 13.98 9.74 -3.97
N ASP A 307 13.97 11.03 -4.33
CA ASP A 307 13.43 12.15 -3.54
C ASP A 307 11.94 12.03 -3.17
N ILE A 308 11.20 11.12 -3.81
CA ILE A 308 9.78 10.84 -3.51
C ILE A 308 9.53 9.40 -3.08
N PHE A 309 10.50 8.51 -3.31
CA PHE A 309 10.34 7.08 -3.11
C PHE A 309 10.94 6.63 -1.78
N TYR A 310 12.07 7.22 -1.37
CA TYR A 310 12.72 6.93 -0.09
C TYR A 310 12.37 7.99 0.96
N PRO A 311 12.24 7.60 2.24
CA PRO A 311 12.01 8.55 3.31
C PRO A 311 13.25 9.41 3.58
N LEU A 312 13.05 10.63 4.06
CA LEU A 312 14.08 11.42 4.73
C LEU A 312 14.51 10.72 6.04
N PRO A 313 15.75 10.98 6.52
CA PRO A 313 16.20 10.47 7.81
C PRO A 313 15.26 10.79 8.98
N GLU A 314 14.66 11.98 8.98
CA GLU A 314 13.70 12.43 9.99
C GLU A 314 12.42 11.59 9.93
N THR A 315 11.89 11.35 8.73
CA THR A 315 10.70 10.52 8.49
C THR A 315 10.96 9.06 8.90
N MET A 316 12.14 8.53 8.58
CA MET A 316 12.56 7.20 9.03
C MET A 316 12.58 7.12 10.56
N LYS A 317 13.20 8.08 11.25
CA LYS A 317 13.27 8.13 12.72
C LYS A 317 11.89 8.25 13.34
N ALA A 318 11.01 9.10 12.79
CA ALA A 318 9.63 9.24 13.26
C ALA A 318 8.86 7.92 13.12
N ASN A 319 8.99 7.22 12.00
CA ASN A 319 8.37 5.90 11.79
C ASN A 319 8.88 4.85 12.80
N ILE A 320 10.18 4.83 13.10
CA ILE A 320 10.76 3.94 14.11
C ILE A 320 10.21 4.27 15.51
N GLN A 321 10.10 5.56 15.85
CA GLN A 321 9.54 6.02 17.13
C GLN A 321 8.06 5.65 17.26
N GLY A 322 7.25 5.89 16.23
CA GLY A 322 5.84 5.51 16.19
C GLY A 322 5.65 3.99 16.34
N TYR A 323 6.47 3.20 15.67
CA TYR A 323 6.40 1.74 15.83
C TYR A 323 6.84 1.27 17.22
N ARG A 324 7.87 1.90 17.82
CA ARG A 324 8.26 1.59 19.19
C ARG A 324 7.14 1.93 20.18
N LYS A 325 6.39 3.01 19.94
CA LYS A 325 5.20 3.36 20.73
C LYS A 325 4.16 2.25 20.64
N ILE A 326 3.87 1.75 19.45
CA ILE A 326 3.00 0.59 19.25
C ILE A 326 3.44 -0.61 20.11
N VAL A 327 4.73 -0.95 20.09
CA VAL A 327 5.29 -2.09 20.86
C VAL A 327 5.24 -1.87 22.39
N LEU A 328 5.34 -0.63 22.86
CA LEU A 328 5.37 -0.28 24.29
C LEU A 328 3.97 -0.04 24.89
N ASP A 329 3.10 0.62 24.13
CA ASP A 329 1.82 1.13 24.60
C ASP A 329 0.66 0.15 24.37
N GLN A 330 0.81 -0.84 23.46
CA GLN A 330 -0.33 -1.68 23.03
C GLN A 330 -0.07 -3.20 23.15
N SER A 331 -0.92 -3.85 23.96
CA SER A 331 -1.53 -5.14 23.62
C SER A 331 -2.79 -4.80 22.84
N PHE A 332 -2.90 -5.16 21.56
CA PHE A 332 -3.83 -4.53 20.62
C PHE A 332 -5.28 -5.05 20.74
N ASN A 333 -5.87 -4.93 21.93
CA ASN A 333 -7.22 -5.43 22.18
C ASN A 333 -8.29 -4.71 21.33
N LEU A 334 -7.96 -3.58 20.67
CA LEU A 334 -8.86 -2.80 19.81
C LEU A 334 -8.16 -2.25 18.53
N GLY A 335 -7.10 -2.92 18.06
CA GLY A 335 -6.36 -2.52 16.86
C GLY A 335 -5.11 -1.65 17.12
N LYS A 336 -4.33 -1.39 16.06
CA LYS A 336 -3.09 -0.59 16.12
C LYS A 336 -3.40 0.90 16.04
N ASP A 337 -3.07 1.64 17.09
CA ASP A 337 -3.03 3.10 16.98
C ASP A 337 -1.70 3.51 16.34
N VAL A 338 -1.73 3.69 15.03
CA VAL A 338 -0.55 4.04 14.23
C VAL A 338 -0.23 5.53 14.24
N PHE A 339 -1.14 6.37 14.74
CA PHE A 339 -0.94 7.81 14.89
C PHE A 339 -0.42 8.13 16.29
N GLY A 340 -0.83 7.34 17.28
CA GLY A 340 -0.44 7.45 18.67
C GLY A 340 -1.35 8.42 19.43
N SER A 341 -1.37 8.26 20.76
CA SER A 341 -2.24 8.97 21.70
C SER A 341 -2.13 10.51 21.81
N ALA A 342 -1.25 11.17 21.06
CA ALA A 342 -1.15 12.63 21.10
C ALA A 342 -2.03 13.20 19.98
N GLU A 343 -2.91 14.15 20.31
CA GLU A 343 -3.88 14.66 19.34
C GLU A 343 -3.19 15.13 18.06
N ASP A 344 -2.06 15.83 18.16
CA ASP A 344 -1.29 16.39 17.04
C ASP A 344 -0.78 15.37 16.01
N HIS A 345 -0.66 14.09 16.38
CA HIS A 345 -0.21 13.05 15.45
C HIS A 345 -1.30 12.54 14.50
N VAL A 346 -2.57 12.86 14.76
CA VAL A 346 -3.68 12.44 13.89
C VAL A 346 -3.68 13.26 12.60
N PRO A 347 -3.60 12.62 11.41
CA PRO A 347 -3.57 13.28 10.11
C PRO A 347 -4.72 14.26 9.89
N PHE A 348 -4.49 15.28 9.06
CA PHE A 348 -5.49 16.32 8.81
C PHE A 348 -6.80 15.79 8.21
N THR A 349 -6.74 14.66 7.48
CA THR A 349 -7.91 13.99 6.88
C THR A 349 -8.87 13.41 7.92
N PHE A 350 -8.40 13.19 9.15
CA PHE A 350 -9.22 12.78 10.28
C PHE A 350 -9.58 13.96 11.21
N ARG A 351 -9.38 15.19 10.74
CA ARG A 351 -9.79 16.42 11.47
C ARG A 351 -11.02 17.03 10.84
N SER A 352 -11.98 17.41 11.68
CA SER A 352 -13.17 18.12 11.22
C SER A 352 -12.78 19.42 10.50
N ASP A 353 -13.47 19.70 9.41
CA ASP A 353 -13.48 20.97 8.68
C ASP A 353 -14.66 21.86 9.10
N GLY A 354 -15.33 21.51 10.21
CA GLY A 354 -16.52 22.19 10.70
C GLY A 354 -17.84 21.70 10.10
N THR A 355 -17.80 20.66 9.25
CA THR A 355 -19.02 20.05 8.68
C THR A 355 -19.34 18.67 9.22
N VAL A 356 -18.38 18.04 9.92
CA VAL A 356 -18.55 16.71 10.50
C VAL A 356 -19.28 16.82 11.84
N VAL A 357 -20.23 15.93 12.07
CA VAL A 357 -20.94 15.79 13.35
C VAL A 357 -20.49 14.53 14.08
N ASP A 358 -20.59 14.56 15.41
CA ASP A 358 -20.32 13.41 16.28
C ASP A 358 -21.52 12.45 16.33
N GLU A 359 -21.44 11.41 17.17
CA GLU A 359 -22.52 10.43 17.36
C GLU A 359 -23.82 11.03 17.90
N ASN A 360 -23.76 12.20 18.53
CA ASN A 360 -24.91 12.92 19.07
C ASN A 360 -25.47 13.96 18.07
N GLY A 361 -24.90 14.04 16.86
CA GLY A 361 -25.27 15.02 15.85
C GLY A 361 -24.73 16.43 16.12
N ALA A 362 -23.81 16.61 17.07
CA ALA A 362 -23.19 17.90 17.35
C ALA A 362 -22.01 18.15 16.40
N ILE A 363 -21.88 19.38 15.87
CA ILE A 363 -20.77 19.75 14.98
C ILE A 363 -19.45 19.63 15.74
N ILE A 364 -18.54 18.84 15.20
CA ILE A 364 -17.16 18.71 15.69
C ILE A 364 -16.40 19.98 15.29
N PRO A 365 -15.78 20.70 16.25
CA PRO A 365 -15.04 21.93 15.94
C PRO A 365 -13.93 21.72 14.92
N VAL A 366 -13.65 22.75 14.13
CA VAL A 366 -12.57 22.74 13.13
C VAL A 366 -11.24 22.36 13.78
N GLY A 367 -10.55 21.38 13.18
CA GLY A 367 -9.25 20.89 13.64
C GLY A 367 -9.29 19.87 14.77
N ASN A 368 -10.45 19.65 15.40
CA ASN A 368 -10.61 18.56 16.35
C ASN A 368 -10.61 17.21 15.62
N VAL A 369 -10.11 16.19 16.31
CA VAL A 369 -10.11 14.80 15.83
C VAL A 369 -11.55 14.30 15.71
N ILE A 370 -11.86 13.60 14.63
CA ILE A 370 -13.13 12.91 14.43
C ILE A 370 -13.03 11.55 15.15
N TYR A 371 -13.56 11.47 16.37
CA TYR A 371 -13.57 10.23 17.16
C TYR A 371 -14.78 9.33 16.89
N SER A 372 -15.84 9.90 16.32
CA SER A 372 -17.14 9.27 16.16
C SER A 372 -17.90 9.91 15.00
N ARG A 373 -18.97 9.23 14.58
CA ARG A 373 -19.90 9.67 13.54
C ARG A 373 -21.32 9.23 13.92
N PRO A 374 -22.37 9.86 13.37
CA PRO A 374 -23.73 9.39 13.55
C PRO A 374 -23.90 7.95 13.06
N TYR A 375 -24.68 7.19 13.79
CA TYR A 375 -25.04 5.82 13.47
C TYR A 375 -26.54 5.62 13.67
N ASP A 376 -27.12 4.61 13.03
CA ASP A 376 -28.54 4.26 13.19
C ASP A 376 -28.80 3.35 14.40
N GLU A 377 -30.02 2.82 14.56
CA GLU A 377 -30.34 1.97 15.71
C GLU A 377 -29.57 0.64 15.73
N GLU A 378 -29.03 0.22 14.59
CA GLU A 378 -28.27 -1.02 14.39
C GLU A 378 -26.76 -0.81 14.60
N GLY A 379 -26.32 0.45 14.75
CA GLY A 379 -24.91 0.79 14.91
C GLY A 379 -24.20 1.09 13.60
N GLU A 380 -24.93 1.16 12.48
CA GLU A 380 -24.34 1.42 11.17
C GLU A 380 -24.07 2.91 10.97
N GLY A 381 -22.85 3.25 10.56
CA GLY A 381 -22.45 4.64 10.34
C GLY A 381 -23.18 5.26 9.14
N THR A 382 -23.92 6.34 9.34
CA THR A 382 -24.77 6.96 8.30
C THR A 382 -24.08 8.05 7.47
N THR A 383 -22.83 8.37 7.80
CA THR A 383 -22.05 9.40 7.10
C THR A 383 -21.04 8.75 6.15
N LEU A 384 -21.27 8.89 4.83
CA LEU A 384 -20.29 8.52 3.81
C LEU A 384 -18.93 9.14 4.13
N THR A 385 -17.87 8.33 4.09
CA THR A 385 -16.49 8.81 4.21
C THR A 385 -16.18 9.69 3.00
N GLY A 386 -16.15 11.01 3.20
CA GLY A 386 -16.26 12.05 2.17
C GLY A 386 -15.10 12.24 1.19
N ILE A 387 -14.47 11.18 0.69
CA ILE A 387 -13.41 11.29 -0.34
C ILE A 387 -13.64 10.29 -1.51
N VAL A 388 -14.72 9.50 -1.46
CA VAL A 388 -14.79 8.24 -2.21
C VAL A 388 -15.20 8.40 -3.68
N GLU A 389 -16.27 9.12 -4.03
CA GLU A 389 -16.80 9.06 -5.42
C GLU A 389 -16.49 10.28 -6.30
N GLY A 390 -16.41 11.50 -5.78
CA GLY A 390 -16.25 12.71 -6.61
C GLY A 390 -17.22 12.81 -7.81
N ASN A 391 -16.94 13.71 -8.74
CA ASN A 391 -17.73 13.87 -9.98
C ASN A 391 -17.25 12.89 -11.04
N ALA A 392 -18.16 12.37 -11.86
CA ALA A 392 -17.85 11.48 -12.97
C ALA A 392 -17.55 12.26 -14.26
N PHE A 393 -16.59 11.76 -15.03
CA PHE A 393 -16.13 12.31 -16.31
C PHE A 393 -16.01 11.20 -17.35
N ASP A 394 -16.25 11.51 -18.62
CA ASP A 394 -15.94 10.60 -19.73
C ASP A 394 -14.42 10.48 -19.97
N ILE A 395 -14.01 9.59 -20.88
CA ILE A 395 -12.60 9.42 -21.28
C ILE A 395 -11.92 10.69 -21.81
N ASN A 396 -12.70 11.68 -22.25
CA ASN A 396 -12.23 12.95 -22.76
C ASN A 396 -12.21 14.05 -21.69
N GLY A 397 -12.64 13.74 -20.46
CA GLY A 397 -12.68 14.67 -19.34
C GLY A 397 -13.92 15.56 -19.29
N ASN A 398 -15.00 15.23 -20.02
CA ASN A 398 -16.26 15.96 -19.93
C ASN A 398 -17.08 15.45 -18.73
N PRO A 399 -17.69 16.33 -17.91
CA PRO A 399 -18.55 15.90 -16.82
C PRO A 399 -19.73 15.09 -17.34
N ILE A 400 -20.05 13.98 -16.66
CA ILE A 400 -21.21 13.15 -16.96
C ILE A 400 -22.05 12.95 -15.71
N SER A 401 -23.37 12.97 -15.88
CA SER A 401 -24.34 12.82 -14.79
C SER A 401 -24.95 11.42 -14.70
N SER A 402 -24.71 10.55 -15.69
CA SER A 402 -25.16 9.16 -15.69
C SER A 402 -24.24 8.27 -16.51
N TYR A 403 -23.99 7.08 -16.02
CA TYR A 403 -23.19 6.03 -16.66
C TYR A 403 -23.67 4.66 -16.16
N SER A 404 -23.38 3.60 -16.91
CA SER A 404 -23.64 2.24 -16.46
C SER A 404 -22.46 1.69 -15.66
N GLU A 405 -22.71 0.68 -14.83
CA GLU A 405 -21.65 -0.08 -14.16
C GLU A 405 -20.67 -0.69 -15.19
N GLU A 406 -21.18 -1.12 -16.35
CA GLU A 406 -20.34 -1.61 -17.45
C GLU A 406 -19.43 -0.52 -18.04
N ASP A 407 -19.88 0.74 -18.09
CA ASP A 407 -19.03 1.87 -18.49
C ASP A 407 -17.94 2.16 -17.45
N GLU A 408 -18.24 1.96 -16.17
CA GLU A 408 -17.28 2.09 -15.07
C GLU A 408 -16.25 0.94 -15.09
N ILE A 409 -16.70 -0.32 -15.23
CA ILE A 409 -15.84 -1.51 -15.35
C ILE A 409 -14.94 -1.43 -16.58
N SER A 410 -15.49 -0.98 -17.72
CA SER A 410 -14.74 -0.85 -18.97
C SER A 410 -13.79 0.35 -19.02
N GLY A 411 -13.76 1.18 -17.96
CA GLY A 411 -12.85 2.32 -17.86
C GLY A 411 -13.22 3.51 -18.73
N LYS A 412 -14.48 3.59 -19.17
CA LYS A 412 -14.98 4.75 -19.91
C LYS A 412 -15.27 5.95 -19.01
N ILE A 413 -15.37 5.73 -17.71
CA ILE A 413 -15.65 6.73 -16.69
C ILE A 413 -14.42 6.97 -15.81
N ARG A 414 -14.18 8.24 -15.47
CA ARG A 414 -13.17 8.70 -14.51
C ARG A 414 -13.85 9.49 -13.41
N PHE A 415 -13.39 9.33 -12.19
CA PHE A 415 -13.91 10.07 -11.03
C PHE A 415 -12.95 11.15 -10.59
N SER A 416 -13.45 12.29 -10.11
CA SER A 416 -12.60 13.27 -9.40
C SER A 416 -12.32 12.87 -7.95
N GLY A 417 -13.00 11.83 -7.45
CA GLY A 417 -12.74 11.20 -6.16
C GLY A 417 -11.37 10.52 -6.17
N THR A 418 -10.89 10.17 -4.99
CA THR A 418 -9.54 9.59 -4.85
C THR A 418 -9.54 8.05 -4.93
N LEU A 419 -10.71 7.41 -5.01
CA LEU A 419 -10.83 5.96 -5.06
C LEU A 419 -11.15 5.49 -6.50
N ASP A 420 -10.26 4.67 -7.07
CA ASP A 420 -10.59 3.87 -8.25
C ASP A 420 -11.05 2.49 -7.80
N ARG A 421 -12.37 2.27 -7.81
CA ARG A 421 -13.00 1.00 -7.41
C ARG A 421 -12.59 -0.18 -8.29
N TYR A 422 -12.12 0.10 -9.51
CA TYR A 422 -11.71 -0.92 -10.47
C TYR A 422 -10.20 -0.92 -10.71
N TYR A 423 -9.43 -0.42 -9.74
CA TYR A 423 -7.98 -0.47 -9.82
C TYR A 423 -7.51 -1.92 -9.97
N ASN A 424 -6.91 -2.23 -11.12
CA ASN A 424 -6.31 -3.51 -11.37
C ASN A 424 -4.93 -3.58 -10.70
N PRO A 425 -4.72 -4.45 -9.69
CA PRO A 425 -3.44 -4.54 -9.00
C PRO A 425 -2.35 -5.23 -9.84
N ILE A 426 -2.69 -5.88 -10.96
CA ILE A 426 -1.73 -6.67 -11.74
C ILE A 426 -0.76 -5.75 -12.49
N LEU A 427 0.53 -5.90 -12.18
CA LEU A 427 1.61 -5.17 -12.84
C LEU A 427 1.80 -5.68 -14.28
N SER A 428 1.60 -4.83 -15.29
CA SER A 428 1.69 -5.20 -16.72
C SER A 428 3.09 -5.65 -17.18
N GLY A 429 4.12 -5.26 -16.42
CA GLY A 429 5.53 -5.49 -16.77
C GLY A 429 6.04 -4.64 -17.94
N LYS A 430 5.21 -3.78 -18.52
CA LYS A 430 5.61 -2.82 -19.56
C LYS A 430 6.05 -1.51 -18.92
N VAL A 431 7.32 -1.13 -19.09
CA VAL A 431 7.85 0.12 -18.57
C VAL A 431 7.21 1.33 -19.28
N ILE A 432 6.78 2.34 -18.50
CA ILE A 432 6.31 3.62 -19.05
C ILE A 432 7.50 4.45 -19.54
N ARG A 433 7.33 5.17 -20.64
CA ARG A 433 8.37 6.02 -21.23
C ARG A 433 7.88 7.46 -21.30
N LYS A 434 8.76 8.40 -20.96
CA LYS A 434 8.52 9.84 -21.04
C LYS A 434 8.65 10.36 -22.47
#